data_AF-A0AAC8Q1K6-F1
#
_entry.id   AF-A0AAC8Q1K6-F1
#
_cell.length_a   1.000
_cell.length_b   1.000
_cell.length_c   1.000
_cell.angle_alpha   90.00
_cell.angle_beta   90.00
_cell.angle_gamma   90.00
#
_symmetry.space_group_name_H-M   'P 1'
#
loop_
_entity.id
_entity.type
_entity.pdbx_description
1 polymer ?
#
loop_
_entity_poly.entity_id
_entity_poly.type
_entity_poly.pdbx_seq_one_letter_code
_entity_poly.pdbx_strand_id
1 'polypeptide(L)'
;MDARPVMGSLEQVLSSLLPLSDGEKQRHLFIPTRSAWTAYFDNGYRGTDAVSAMSYLAQVLGCRGMRVGVVPHSLQKDKGRYGVVALEVYGPRQTEWLNYLRTLYAMNDGGRWVFGQTGEPFSFEKLERYQARKVRDRFTFDMLEEYLRHLGLSPFQEDFYLPQGAPAWLVEKRGNLFSAPREYTLAQAREDF
;
A
#
# COMPACT_ATOMS: atom_id res chain seq x y z
N MET A 1 8.58 21.83 -1.08
CA MET A 1 7.94 20.76 -1.84
C MET A 1 7.95 21.16 -3.30
N ASP A 2 8.31 20.26 -4.19
CA ASP A 2 8.21 20.44 -5.64
C ASP A 2 7.30 19.35 -6.21
N ALA A 3 6.49 19.66 -7.22
CA ALA A 3 5.59 18.70 -7.83
C ALA A 3 5.70 18.81 -9.35
N ARG A 4 5.90 17.67 -10.02
CA ARG A 4 6.11 17.62 -11.47
C ARG A 4 5.44 16.39 -12.09
N PRO A 5 4.97 16.51 -13.35
CA PRO A 5 4.49 15.34 -14.08
C PRO A 5 5.65 14.42 -14.44
N VAL A 6 5.38 13.12 -14.47
CA VAL A 6 6.27 12.07 -14.96
C VAL A 6 5.50 11.24 -15.99
N MET A 7 6.13 11.05 -17.15
CA MET A 7 5.57 10.33 -18.29
C MET A 7 6.47 9.16 -18.65
N GLY A 8 5.91 8.13 -19.25
CA GLY A 8 6.65 6.94 -19.70
C GLY A 8 5.87 5.66 -19.47
N SER A 9 6.57 4.53 -19.57
CA SER A 9 6.05 3.24 -19.09
C SER A 9 5.86 3.25 -17.57
N LEU A 10 5.10 2.29 -17.05
CA LEU A 10 4.94 2.13 -15.60
C LEU A 10 6.29 1.96 -14.91
N GLU A 11 7.20 1.19 -15.49
CA GLU A 11 8.57 1.02 -14.98
C GLU A 11 9.34 2.34 -14.91
N GLN A 12 9.27 3.19 -15.94
CA GLN A 12 9.94 4.50 -15.95
C GLN A 12 9.35 5.44 -14.90
N VAL A 13 8.02 5.45 -14.77
CA VAL A 13 7.30 6.24 -13.78
C VAL A 13 7.65 5.79 -12.36
N LEU A 14 7.65 4.49 -12.08
CA LEU A 14 8.08 3.94 -10.78
C LEU A 14 9.56 4.18 -10.49
N SER A 15 10.41 4.12 -11.51
CA SER A 15 11.85 4.40 -11.37
C SER A 15 12.15 5.83 -10.94
N SER A 16 11.20 6.76 -11.10
CA SER A 16 11.32 8.13 -10.57
C SER A 16 11.34 8.21 -9.04
N LEU A 17 10.99 7.13 -8.34
CA LEU A 17 11.12 7.03 -6.89
C LEU A 17 12.57 6.75 -6.45
N LEU A 18 13.44 6.27 -7.34
CA LEU A 18 14.82 5.94 -7.00
C LEU A 18 15.68 7.18 -6.73
N PRO A 19 16.67 7.09 -5.83
CA PRO A 19 16.96 5.96 -4.94
C PRO A 19 15.89 5.74 -3.86
N LEU A 20 15.78 4.50 -3.40
CA LEU A 20 14.98 4.15 -2.23
C LEU A 20 15.69 4.59 -0.96
N SER A 21 14.94 4.83 0.11
CA SER A 21 15.48 5.38 1.36
C SER A 21 14.93 4.68 2.59
N ASP A 22 15.79 4.54 3.60
CA ASP A 22 15.33 4.41 4.98
C ASP A 22 14.90 5.78 5.54
N GLY A 23 14.23 5.80 6.69
CA GLY A 23 13.81 7.05 7.30
C GLY A 23 12.73 7.84 6.53
N GLU A 24 12.85 9.17 6.52
CA GLU A 24 11.84 10.08 5.98
C GLU A 24 11.68 9.91 4.46
N LYS A 25 10.43 9.68 4.02
CA LYS A 25 10.10 9.56 2.60
C LYS A 25 10.12 10.94 1.94
N GLN A 26 10.90 11.05 0.87
CA GLN A 26 11.09 12.31 0.17
C GLN A 26 10.39 12.34 -1.18
N ARG A 27 10.13 11.19 -1.78
CA ARG A 27 9.49 11.08 -3.08
C ARG A 27 8.18 10.35 -2.92
N HIS A 28 7.12 10.99 -3.39
CA HIS A 28 5.76 10.48 -3.36
C HIS A 28 5.22 10.51 -4.78
N LEU A 29 4.73 9.38 -5.26
CA LEU A 29 4.28 9.21 -6.63
C LEU A 29 2.79 8.88 -6.64
N PHE A 30 2.04 9.68 -7.38
CA PHE A 30 0.60 9.52 -7.59
C PHE A 30 0.38 9.10 -9.03
N ILE A 31 -0.20 7.92 -9.24
CA ILE A 31 -0.40 7.33 -10.56
C ILE A 31 -1.90 7.21 -10.84
N PRO A 32 -2.41 7.80 -11.94
CA PRO A 32 -3.79 7.58 -12.36
C PRO A 32 -4.02 6.10 -12.70
N THR A 33 -5.22 5.61 -12.41
CA THR A 33 -5.59 4.22 -12.71
C THR A 33 -6.73 4.17 -13.74
N ARG A 34 -7.05 2.97 -14.22
CA ARG A 34 -8.23 2.71 -15.06
C ARG A 34 -9.56 2.76 -14.29
N SER A 35 -9.57 3.28 -13.08
CA SER A 35 -10.77 3.52 -12.28
C SER A 35 -10.73 4.90 -11.64
N ALA A 36 -11.69 5.19 -10.76
CA ALA A 36 -11.73 6.45 -10.02
C ALA A 36 -10.62 6.57 -8.95
N TRP A 37 -9.80 5.53 -8.76
CA TRP A 37 -8.72 5.53 -7.77
C TRP A 37 -7.44 6.12 -8.33
N THR A 38 -6.64 6.72 -7.45
CA THR A 38 -5.25 7.12 -7.74
C THR A 38 -4.34 6.27 -6.87
N ALA A 39 -3.37 5.60 -7.49
CA ALA A 39 -2.39 4.81 -6.76
C ALA A 39 -1.32 5.71 -6.16
N TYR A 40 -0.85 5.35 -4.97
CA TYR A 40 0.17 6.09 -4.23
C TYR A 40 1.34 5.17 -3.90
N PHE A 41 2.55 5.65 -4.18
CA PHE A 41 3.81 4.98 -3.84
C PHE A 41 4.76 6.00 -3.21
N ASP A 42 5.65 5.53 -2.34
CA ASP A 42 6.76 6.33 -1.84
C ASP A 42 8.09 5.61 -2.06
N ASN A 43 9.22 6.30 -1.83
CA ASN A 43 10.54 5.73 -2.02
C ASN A 43 11.05 4.91 -0.82
N GLY A 44 10.18 4.29 -0.04
CA GLY A 44 10.57 3.42 1.07
C GLY A 44 11.21 2.13 0.60
N TYR A 45 12.44 1.84 1.05
CA TYR A 45 13.16 0.64 0.61
C TYR A 45 12.49 -0.69 1.04
N ARG A 46 11.69 -0.67 2.13
CA ARG A 46 10.92 -1.83 2.59
C ARG A 46 9.49 -1.88 2.04
N GLY A 47 9.11 -0.92 1.22
CA GLY A 47 7.75 -0.69 0.73
C GLY A 47 7.16 0.61 1.27
N THR A 48 6.00 0.97 0.73
CA THR A 48 5.26 2.19 1.04
C THR A 48 4.66 2.14 2.45
N ASP A 49 4.93 3.16 3.27
CA ASP A 49 4.23 3.37 4.55
C ASP A 49 3.06 4.34 4.35
N ALA A 50 1.93 3.78 3.93
CA ALA A 50 0.79 4.58 3.48
C ALA A 50 -0.22 4.93 4.59
N VAL A 51 -0.10 4.41 5.82
CA VAL A 51 -1.17 4.51 6.84
C VAL A 51 -1.52 5.97 7.15
N SER A 52 -0.54 6.74 7.61
CA SER A 52 -0.74 8.14 7.97
C SER A 52 -1.09 9.02 6.76
N ALA A 53 -0.46 8.76 5.62
CA ALA A 53 -0.69 9.51 4.38
C ALA A 53 -2.13 9.30 3.87
N MET A 54 -2.60 8.05 3.77
CA MET A 54 -3.96 7.74 3.30
C MET A 54 -5.03 8.25 4.26
N SER A 55 -4.79 8.11 5.57
CA SER A 55 -5.68 8.66 6.60
C SER A 55 -5.85 10.18 6.44
N TYR A 56 -4.73 10.92 6.36
CA TYR A 56 -4.75 12.38 6.24
C TYR A 56 -5.36 12.85 4.91
N LEU A 57 -4.95 12.24 3.79
CA LEU A 57 -5.45 12.60 2.46
C LEU A 57 -6.96 12.36 2.33
N ALA A 58 -7.49 11.26 2.87
CA ALA A 58 -8.91 10.98 2.86
C ALA A 58 -9.72 12.11 3.53
N GLN A 59 -9.23 12.65 4.66
CA GLN A 59 -9.87 13.76 5.36
C GLN A 59 -9.78 15.07 4.57
N VAL A 60 -8.58 15.42 4.12
CA VAL A 60 -8.32 16.70 3.44
C VAL A 60 -9.02 16.79 2.08
N LEU A 61 -9.03 15.70 1.32
CA LEU A 61 -9.65 15.63 -0.01
C LEU A 61 -11.14 15.29 0.04
N GLY A 62 -11.68 14.97 1.23
CA GLY A 62 -13.09 14.59 1.38
C GLY A 62 -13.47 13.31 0.64
N CYS A 63 -12.51 12.41 0.39
CA CYS A 63 -12.72 11.17 -0.37
C CYS A 63 -12.29 9.93 0.44
N ARG A 64 -12.43 8.74 -0.17
CA ARG A 64 -11.95 7.50 0.45
C ARG A 64 -10.47 7.30 0.16
N GLY A 65 -9.72 6.83 1.15
CA GLY A 65 -8.36 6.33 1.01
C GLY A 65 -8.31 4.82 1.21
N MET A 66 -7.25 4.17 0.75
CA MET A 66 -7.06 2.73 0.97
C MET A 66 -5.58 2.37 1.05
N ARG A 67 -5.24 1.43 1.93
CA ARG A 67 -3.95 0.73 1.95
C ARG A 67 -4.19 -0.76 1.69
N VAL A 68 -3.39 -1.31 0.78
CA VAL A 68 -3.38 -2.73 0.44
C VAL A 68 -1.98 -3.26 0.71
N GLY A 69 -1.88 -4.33 1.48
CA GLY A 69 -0.61 -4.98 1.81
C GLY A 69 -0.62 -6.44 1.39
N VAL A 70 0.33 -6.84 0.53
CA VAL A 70 0.57 -8.23 0.19
C VAL A 70 2.06 -8.50 0.28
N VAL A 71 2.46 -9.31 1.25
CA VAL A 71 3.84 -9.79 1.40
C VAL A 71 3.75 -11.30 1.59
N PRO A 72 4.34 -12.10 0.69
CA PRO A 72 4.49 -13.53 0.92
C PRO A 72 5.31 -13.80 2.17
N HIS A 73 4.97 -14.83 2.93
CA HIS A 73 5.82 -15.26 4.03
C HIS A 73 7.04 -16.00 3.47
N SER A 74 8.22 -15.40 3.57
CA SER A 74 9.49 -15.97 3.10
C SER A 74 10.53 -16.19 4.20
N LEU A 75 10.19 -15.83 5.46
CA LEU A 75 11.16 -15.85 6.55
C LEU A 75 11.73 -17.27 6.79
N GLN A 76 13.05 -17.41 6.61
CA GLN A 76 13.83 -18.58 6.97
C GLN A 76 15.00 -18.13 7.85
N LYS A 77 15.06 -18.64 9.09
CA LYS A 77 15.98 -18.12 10.12
C LYS A 77 15.80 -16.59 10.26
N ASP A 78 16.85 -15.81 10.05
CA ASP A 78 16.85 -14.35 10.20
C ASP A 78 16.75 -13.59 8.85
N LYS A 79 16.41 -14.28 7.75
CA LYS A 79 16.30 -13.69 6.40
C LYS A 79 14.90 -13.89 5.81
N GLY A 80 14.41 -12.88 5.08
CA GLY A 80 13.09 -12.89 4.45
C GLY A 80 12.07 -12.06 5.22
N ARG A 81 10.77 -12.25 4.93
CA ARG A 81 9.69 -11.43 5.46
C ARG A 81 8.60 -12.21 6.17
N TYR A 82 8.03 -11.57 7.19
CA TYR A 82 6.74 -11.97 7.72
C TYR A 82 5.65 -11.72 6.68
N GLY A 83 4.78 -12.70 6.49
CA GLY A 83 3.72 -12.59 5.50
C GLY A 83 2.60 -11.69 5.98
N VAL A 84 1.98 -10.95 5.07
CA VAL A 84 0.77 -10.16 5.32
C VAL A 84 -0.14 -10.19 4.11
N VAL A 85 -1.45 -10.29 4.38
CA VAL A 85 -2.53 -9.88 3.48
C VAL A 85 -3.37 -8.88 4.27
N ALA A 86 -3.47 -7.64 3.79
CA ALA A 86 -4.15 -6.56 4.50
C ALA A 86 -4.94 -5.67 3.54
N LEU A 87 -6.13 -5.27 3.98
CA LEU A 87 -7.00 -4.27 3.39
C LEU A 87 -7.40 -3.28 4.47
N GLU A 88 -7.12 -2.00 4.24
CA GLU A 88 -7.47 -0.91 5.14
C GLU A 88 -8.13 0.19 4.34
N VAL A 89 -9.35 0.57 4.72
CA VAL A 89 -10.16 1.60 4.05
C VAL A 89 -10.36 2.77 5.00
N TYR A 90 -10.10 3.96 4.50
CA TYR A 90 -10.15 5.23 5.23
C TYR A 90 -11.27 6.12 4.68
N GLY A 91 -11.99 6.80 5.56
CA GLY A 91 -13.09 7.70 5.22
C GLY A 91 -12.73 9.18 5.42
N PRO A 92 -13.54 10.12 4.93
CA PRO A 92 -13.25 11.54 5.07
C PRO A 92 -13.48 12.09 6.48
N ARG A 93 -14.07 11.30 7.38
CA ARG A 93 -14.40 11.72 8.75
C ARG A 93 -13.62 10.88 9.75
N GLN A 94 -13.17 11.54 10.81
CA GLN A 94 -12.47 10.89 11.92
C GLN A 94 -13.37 9.84 12.59
N THR A 95 -12.76 8.74 13.03
CA THR A 95 -13.37 7.68 13.83
C THR A 95 -12.60 7.52 15.14
N GLU A 96 -12.88 6.49 15.95
CA GLU A 96 -12.20 6.26 17.23
C GLU A 96 -10.67 6.18 17.08
N TRP A 97 -10.20 5.50 16.04
CA TRP A 97 -8.79 5.42 15.70
C TRP A 97 -8.59 5.86 14.24
N LEU A 98 -7.87 6.97 14.04
CA LEU A 98 -7.74 7.63 12.74
C LEU A 98 -9.13 7.91 12.10
N ASN A 99 -9.38 7.32 10.93
CA ASN A 99 -10.59 7.45 10.14
C ASN A 99 -10.89 6.12 9.42
N TYR A 100 -10.56 4.99 10.07
CA TYR A 100 -10.82 3.66 9.53
C TYR A 100 -12.32 3.43 9.34
N LEU A 101 -12.70 3.02 8.13
CA LEU A 101 -14.04 2.50 7.80
C LEU A 101 -14.06 0.98 7.88
N ARG A 102 -13.00 0.33 7.40
CA ARG A 102 -12.84 -1.13 7.41
C ARG A 102 -11.36 -1.48 7.48
N THR A 103 -11.01 -2.38 8.39
CA THR A 103 -9.68 -2.98 8.47
C THR A 103 -9.87 -4.48 8.43
N LEU A 104 -9.06 -5.18 7.64
CA LEU A 104 -9.06 -6.63 7.54
C LEU A 104 -7.63 -7.09 7.26
N TYR A 105 -7.09 -7.98 8.08
CA TYR A 105 -5.76 -8.53 7.83
C TYR A 105 -5.60 -9.95 8.35
N ALA A 106 -4.74 -10.70 7.67
CA ALA A 106 -4.06 -11.88 8.21
C ALA A 106 -2.56 -11.65 8.04
N MET A 107 -1.82 -11.59 9.16
CA MET A 107 -0.39 -11.33 9.15
C MET A 107 0.37 -12.20 10.14
N ASN A 108 1.64 -12.45 9.85
CA ASN A 108 2.54 -13.07 10.80
C ASN A 108 3.17 -11.97 11.67
N ASP A 109 2.80 -11.95 12.95
CA ASP A 109 3.28 -11.02 13.95
C ASP A 109 4.29 -11.73 14.86
N GLY A 110 5.58 -11.55 14.57
CA GLY A 110 6.67 -12.10 15.39
C GLY A 110 6.72 -13.64 15.46
N GLY A 111 6.30 -14.33 14.40
CA GLY A 111 6.28 -15.81 14.32
C GLY A 111 4.90 -16.44 14.54
N ARG A 112 3.89 -15.65 14.91
CA ARG A 112 2.51 -16.11 15.09
C ARG A 112 1.58 -15.46 14.07
N TRP A 113 0.76 -16.27 13.41
CA TRP A 113 -0.31 -15.71 12.57
C TRP A 113 -1.42 -15.10 13.42
N VAL A 114 -1.77 -13.86 13.13
CA VAL A 114 -2.86 -13.09 13.71
C VAL A 114 -3.83 -12.67 12.62
N PHE A 115 -5.11 -12.72 12.93
CA PHE A 115 -6.18 -12.20 12.08
C PHE A 115 -6.91 -11.11 12.87
N GLY A 116 -7.16 -9.98 12.23
CA GLY A 116 -7.90 -8.87 12.82
C GLY A 116 -8.84 -8.24 11.81
N GLN A 117 -9.95 -7.74 12.33
CA GLN A 117 -10.90 -6.95 11.57
C GLN A 117 -11.58 -5.90 12.46
N THR A 118 -11.90 -4.75 11.88
CA THR A 118 -12.67 -3.67 12.53
C THR A 118 -13.53 -2.96 11.49
N GLY A 119 -14.60 -2.30 11.95
CA GLY A 119 -15.55 -1.63 11.06
C GLY A 119 -16.54 -2.59 10.39
N GLU A 120 -17.56 -2.04 9.75
CA GLU A 120 -18.64 -2.82 9.15
C GLU A 120 -18.16 -3.57 7.90
N PRO A 121 -18.33 -4.91 7.82
CA PRO A 121 -17.94 -5.66 6.64
C PRO A 121 -18.70 -5.21 5.38
N PHE A 122 -18.03 -5.20 4.24
CA PHE A 122 -18.69 -5.01 2.96
C PHE A 122 -19.58 -6.22 2.61
N SER A 123 -20.63 -5.99 1.84
CA SER A 123 -21.62 -7.02 1.47
C SER A 123 -21.04 -8.18 0.62
N PHE A 124 -19.87 -8.00 0.02
CA PHE A 124 -19.17 -9.01 -0.77
C PHE A 124 -18.13 -9.80 0.05
N GLU A 125 -17.92 -9.45 1.32
CA GLU A 125 -16.97 -10.16 2.17
C GLU A 125 -17.48 -11.57 2.51
N LYS A 126 -16.55 -12.54 2.49
CA LYS A 126 -16.79 -13.97 2.75
C LYS A 126 -16.61 -14.25 4.25
N LEU A 127 -17.53 -13.75 5.06
CA LEU A 127 -17.42 -13.74 6.52
C LEU A 127 -17.26 -15.14 7.13
N GLU A 128 -17.79 -16.18 6.50
CA GLU A 128 -17.63 -17.57 6.90
C GLU A 128 -16.16 -18.02 6.89
N ARG A 129 -15.33 -17.42 6.03
CA ARG A 129 -13.88 -17.71 5.96
C ARG A 129 -13.15 -17.19 7.20
N TYR A 130 -13.68 -16.18 7.89
CA TYR A 130 -13.02 -15.56 9.04
C TYR A 130 -12.95 -16.49 10.26
N GLN A 131 -13.69 -17.59 10.24
CA GLN A 131 -13.66 -18.64 11.26
C GLN A 131 -12.80 -19.86 10.87
N ALA A 132 -12.04 -19.79 9.76
CA ALA A 132 -11.17 -20.88 9.35
C ALA A 132 -10.19 -21.28 10.48
N ARG A 133 -9.92 -22.59 10.58
CA ARG A 133 -9.06 -23.17 11.63
C ARG A 133 -7.64 -22.57 11.60
N LYS A 134 -7.05 -22.43 10.41
CA LYS A 134 -5.75 -21.79 10.24
C LYS A 134 -5.95 -20.29 10.03
N VAL A 135 -5.28 -19.48 10.86
CA VAL A 135 -5.43 -18.02 10.83
C VAL A 135 -5.09 -17.42 9.47
N ARG A 136 -4.03 -17.90 8.81
CA ARG A 136 -3.64 -17.45 7.46
C ARG A 136 -4.69 -17.74 6.37
N ASP A 137 -5.60 -18.69 6.62
CA ASP A 137 -6.65 -19.07 5.67
C ASP A 137 -7.92 -18.20 5.87
N ARG A 138 -7.94 -17.34 6.89
CA ARG A 138 -9.07 -16.44 7.20
C ARG A 138 -9.13 -15.24 6.27
N PHE A 139 -7.99 -14.80 5.74
CA PHE A 139 -7.94 -13.77 4.69
C PHE A 139 -6.77 -14.06 3.76
N THR A 140 -7.08 -14.49 2.54
CA THR A 140 -6.10 -14.92 1.55
C THR A 140 -5.91 -13.88 0.46
N PHE A 141 -4.84 -14.02 -0.34
CA PHE A 141 -4.60 -13.18 -1.51
C PHE A 141 -5.78 -13.21 -2.49
N ASP A 142 -6.34 -14.39 -2.79
CA ASP A 142 -7.49 -14.52 -3.70
C ASP A 142 -8.73 -13.77 -3.20
N MET A 143 -8.99 -13.83 -1.89
CA MET A 143 -10.09 -13.07 -1.27
C MET A 143 -9.83 -11.57 -1.38
N LEU A 144 -8.60 -11.12 -1.13
CA LEU A 144 -8.21 -9.73 -1.30
C LEU A 144 -8.42 -9.27 -2.74
N GLU A 145 -7.95 -10.02 -3.74
CA GLU A 145 -8.11 -9.68 -5.16
C GLU A 145 -9.58 -9.59 -5.56
N GLU A 146 -10.42 -10.51 -5.09
CA GLU A 146 -11.88 -10.46 -5.27
C GLU A 146 -12.50 -9.21 -4.64
N TYR A 147 -12.13 -8.88 -3.39
CA TYR A 147 -12.65 -7.70 -2.70
C TYR A 147 -12.21 -6.41 -3.38
N LEU A 148 -10.97 -6.34 -3.84
CA LEU A 148 -10.45 -5.19 -4.58
C LEU A 148 -11.21 -4.98 -5.89
N ARG A 149 -11.57 -6.04 -6.61
CA ARG A 149 -12.41 -5.93 -7.81
C ARG A 149 -13.77 -5.34 -7.52
N HIS A 150 -14.43 -5.74 -6.42
CA HIS A 150 -15.69 -5.11 -5.98
C HIS A 150 -15.53 -3.63 -5.64
N LEU A 151 -14.34 -3.21 -5.21
CA LEU A 151 -13.99 -1.81 -4.94
C LEU A 151 -13.47 -1.06 -6.18
N GLY A 152 -13.45 -1.69 -7.35
CA GLY A 152 -13.00 -1.09 -8.62
C GLY A 152 -11.49 -1.00 -8.78
N LEU A 153 -10.74 -1.90 -8.15
CA LEU A 153 -9.27 -1.94 -8.17
C LEU A 153 -8.76 -3.25 -8.77
N SER A 154 -7.69 -3.15 -9.55
CA SER A 154 -6.94 -4.28 -10.11
C SER A 154 -5.42 -4.07 -9.95
N PRO A 155 -4.90 -3.87 -8.72
CA PRO A 155 -3.55 -3.35 -8.51
C PRO A 155 -2.43 -4.34 -8.87
N PHE A 156 -2.77 -5.60 -9.15
CA PHE A 156 -1.83 -6.64 -9.58
C PHE A 156 -1.78 -6.81 -11.11
N GLN A 157 -2.54 -6.01 -11.85
CA GLN A 157 -2.51 -5.95 -13.31
C GLN A 157 -1.77 -4.69 -13.75
N GLU A 158 -0.73 -4.83 -14.59
CA GLU A 158 0.08 -3.69 -15.03
C GLU A 158 -0.74 -2.65 -15.79
N ASP A 159 -1.68 -3.12 -16.63
CA ASP A 159 -2.55 -2.26 -17.42
C ASP A 159 -3.54 -1.43 -16.58
N PHE A 160 -3.71 -1.74 -15.29
CA PHE A 160 -4.53 -0.95 -14.38
C PHE A 160 -3.98 0.46 -14.16
N TYR A 161 -2.67 0.64 -14.27
CA TYR A 161 -1.97 1.90 -14.03
C TYR A 161 -1.72 2.65 -15.33
N LEU A 162 -1.60 3.99 -15.23
CA LEU A 162 -1.23 4.87 -16.34
C LEU A 162 -2.11 4.65 -17.60
N PRO A 163 -3.43 4.89 -17.51
CA PRO A 163 -4.26 4.93 -18.71
C PRO A 163 -3.66 5.93 -19.72
N GLN A 164 -3.80 5.61 -21.01
CA GLN A 164 -3.14 6.32 -22.09
C GLN A 164 -3.35 7.84 -21.99
N GLY A 165 -2.25 8.60 -22.03
CA GLY A 165 -2.25 10.06 -22.01
C GLY A 165 -2.35 10.70 -20.62
N ALA A 166 -2.49 9.93 -19.55
CA ALA A 166 -2.54 10.47 -18.19
C ALA A 166 -1.14 10.53 -17.54
N PRO A 167 -0.66 11.71 -17.08
CA PRO A 167 0.59 11.82 -16.35
C PRO A 167 0.48 11.24 -14.94
N ALA A 168 1.55 10.62 -14.46
CA ALA A 168 1.77 10.48 -13.02
C ALA A 168 2.33 11.78 -12.44
N TRP A 169 2.16 11.99 -11.15
CA TRP A 169 2.67 13.15 -10.43
C TRP A 169 3.67 12.72 -9.37
N LEU A 170 4.90 13.23 -9.49
CA LEU A 170 5.93 13.05 -8.49
C LEU A 170 5.98 14.31 -7.62
N VAL A 171 5.85 14.12 -6.31
CA VAL A 171 6.02 15.17 -5.29
C VAL A 171 7.31 14.88 -4.54
N GLU A 172 8.21 15.86 -4.55
CA GLU A 172 9.53 15.77 -3.93
C GLU A 172 9.65 16.76 -2.76
N LYS A 173 9.95 16.23 -1.57
CA LYS A 173 10.31 17.02 -0.41
C LYS A 173 11.77 17.46 -0.52
N ARG A 174 11.96 18.75 -0.79
CA ARG A 174 13.26 19.43 -0.74
C ARG A 174 13.44 20.16 0.59
N GLY A 175 14.62 20.09 1.18
CA GLY A 175 14.97 20.79 2.42
C GLY A 175 15.78 19.93 3.38
N ASN A 176 16.08 20.47 4.58
CA ASN A 176 16.79 19.73 5.61
C ASN A 176 15.95 18.55 6.08
N LEU A 177 16.56 17.36 5.98
CA LEU A 177 16.03 16.14 6.57
C LEU A 177 16.38 16.13 8.06
N PHE A 178 15.50 15.55 8.87
CA PHE A 178 15.76 15.34 10.30
C PHE A 178 17.03 14.51 10.53
N SER A 179 17.34 13.59 9.61
CA SER A 179 18.60 12.85 9.51
C SER A 179 18.85 12.50 8.06
N ALA A 180 20.12 12.43 7.62
CA ALA A 180 20.44 11.95 6.27
C ALA A 180 20.01 10.46 6.14
N PRO A 181 19.04 10.13 5.28
CA PRO A 181 18.60 8.77 5.09
C PRO A 181 19.69 7.99 4.36
N ARG A 182 19.80 6.69 4.67
CA ARG A 182 20.57 5.78 3.84
C ARG A 182 19.78 5.51 2.56
N GLU A 183 20.47 5.69 1.45
CA GLU A 183 19.93 5.42 0.13
C GLU A 183 20.26 3.99 -0.32
N TYR A 184 19.34 3.41 -1.07
CA TYR A 184 19.41 2.06 -1.60
C TYR A 184 19.09 2.09 -3.10
N THR A 185 19.91 1.42 -3.88
CA THR A 185 19.56 1.06 -5.25
C THR A 185 18.48 -0.04 -5.24
N LEU A 186 17.80 -0.23 -6.36
CA LEU A 186 16.84 -1.32 -6.50
C LEU A 186 17.49 -2.70 -6.32
N ALA A 187 18.75 -2.86 -6.74
CA ALA A 187 19.51 -4.10 -6.55
C ALA A 187 19.77 -4.38 -5.07
N GLN A 188 20.26 -3.38 -4.33
CA GLN A 188 20.50 -3.50 -2.88
C GLN A 188 19.21 -3.78 -2.11
N ALA A 189 18.11 -3.12 -2.48
CA ALA A 189 16.83 -3.40 -1.84
C ALA A 189 16.42 -4.86 -2.06
N ARG A 190 16.60 -5.43 -3.26
CA ARG A 190 16.24 -6.82 -3.57
C ARG A 190 17.06 -7.87 -2.83
N GLU A 191 18.29 -7.57 -2.41
CA GLU A 191 19.12 -8.50 -1.61
C GLU A 191 18.51 -8.80 -0.24
N ASP A 192 17.62 -7.94 0.27
CA ASP A 192 16.93 -8.10 1.55
C ASP A 192 15.67 -9.01 1.48
N PHE A 193 15.30 -9.54 0.30
CA PHE A 193 14.04 -10.27 0.05
C PHE A 193 14.22 -11.75 -0.26
#